data_AF-A0A919DGN1-F1
#
_entry.id   AF-A0A919DGN1-F1
#
_cell.length_a   1.000
_cell.length_b   1.000
_cell.length_c   1.000
_cell.angle_alpha   90.00
_cell.angle_beta   90.00
_cell.angle_gamma   90.00
#
_symmetry.space_group_name_H-M   'P 1'
#
loop_
_entity.id
_entity.type
_entity.pdbx_description
1 polymer ?
#
loop_
_entity_poly.entity_id
_entity_poly.type
_entity_poly.pdbx_seq_one_letter_code
_entity_poly.pdbx_strand_id
1 'polypeptide(L)'
;MPGDLEETRQTQATVQVIDLDRELAYWRNHYRELAYRSDLRFEDLLPALKLGMDAYIRTRGEHFEALADRLAETYARVRGNSRLDWQRALPVAEAAWRRLESLNAPHWVTRH
;
A
#
# COMPACT_ATOMS: atom_id res chain seq x y z
N MET A 1 5.66 -51.13 -13.46
CA MET A 1 4.34 -50.46 -13.43
C MET A 1 3.79 -50.56 -12.02
N PRO A 2 3.24 -49.49 -11.42
CA PRO A 2 3.36 -48.05 -11.71
C PRO A 2 3.93 -47.30 -10.47
N GLY A 3 4.28 -46.01 -10.43
CA GLY A 3 4.30 -44.86 -11.34
C GLY A 3 4.92 -43.74 -10.48
N ASP A 4 6.01 -43.08 -10.89
CA ASP A 4 6.02 -41.91 -11.76
C ASP A 4 4.88 -40.91 -11.50
N LEU A 5 5.28 -39.63 -11.35
CA LEU A 5 4.47 -38.40 -11.29
C LEU A 5 3.79 -38.15 -9.91
N GLU A 6 4.15 -37.14 -9.11
CA GLU A 6 3.96 -35.72 -9.39
C GLU A 6 4.88 -34.88 -8.47
N GLU A 7 6.01 -34.41 -8.97
CA GLU A 7 6.22 -33.02 -9.37
C GLU A 7 5.05 -32.06 -9.11
N THR A 8 4.75 -31.76 -7.85
CA THR A 8 4.37 -30.39 -7.50
C THR A 8 5.51 -29.74 -6.77
N ARG A 9 6.36 -29.10 -7.59
CA ARG A 9 7.01 -27.85 -7.24
C ARG A 9 5.93 -26.98 -6.58
N GLN A 10 5.83 -27.02 -5.25
CA GLN A 10 5.22 -25.94 -4.51
C GLN A 10 6.18 -24.78 -4.65
N THR A 11 6.23 -24.23 -5.87
CA THR A 11 6.60 -22.85 -6.12
C THR A 11 5.68 -22.10 -5.19
N GLN A 12 6.22 -21.74 -4.03
CA GLN A 12 5.55 -20.95 -3.03
C GLN A 12 5.37 -19.59 -3.68
N ALA A 13 4.39 -19.50 -4.58
CA ALA A 13 3.76 -18.26 -4.94
C ALA A 13 3.09 -17.86 -3.64
N THR A 14 3.86 -17.17 -2.79
CA THR A 14 3.31 -16.35 -1.73
C THR A 14 2.47 -15.33 -2.45
N VAL A 15 1.22 -15.70 -2.74
CA VAL A 15 0.14 -14.75 -2.90
C VAL A 15 0.08 -14.10 -1.53
N GLN A 16 0.93 -13.09 -1.32
CA GLN A 16 0.94 -12.26 -0.14
C GLN A 16 -0.41 -11.57 -0.20
N VAL A 17 -1.42 -12.21 0.40
CA VAL A 17 -2.74 -11.62 0.58
C VAL A 17 -2.45 -10.43 1.48
N ILE A 18 -2.36 -9.25 0.88
CA ILE A 18 -2.21 -8.02 1.63
C ILE A 18 -3.47 -7.90 2.47
N ASP A 19 -3.30 -8.12 3.77
CA ASP A 19 -4.37 -8.07 4.76
C ASP A 19 -4.71 -6.59 5.00
N LEU A 20 -5.50 -6.03 4.08
CA LEU A 20 -5.81 -4.61 4.00
C LEU A 20 -6.41 -4.10 5.33
N ASP A 21 -7.20 -4.95 6.00
CA ASP A 21 -7.82 -4.63 7.29
C ASP A 21 -6.78 -4.50 8.41
N ARG A 22 -5.78 -5.40 8.43
CA ARG A 22 -4.67 -5.34 9.39
C ARG A 22 -3.81 -4.10 9.17
N GLU A 23 -3.54 -3.74 7.92
CA GLU A 23 -2.76 -2.56 7.58
C GLU A 23 -3.52 -1.28 7.96
N LEU A 24 -4.84 -1.23 7.70
CA LEU A 24 -5.70 -0.13 8.15
C LEU A 24 -5.74 -0.02 9.67
N ALA A 25 -5.78 -1.14 10.41
CA ALA A 25 -5.72 -1.14 11.86
C ALA A 25 -4.37 -0.60 12.38
N TYR A 26 -3.25 -0.95 11.72
CA TYR A 26 -1.95 -0.37 12.03
C TYR A 26 -1.96 1.15 11.82
N TRP A 27 -2.39 1.61 10.63
CA TRP A 27 -2.48 3.03 10.34
C TRP A 27 -3.43 3.76 11.28
N ARG A 28 -4.52 3.14 11.74
CA ARG A 28 -5.41 3.74 12.73
C ARG A 28 -4.72 4.06 14.07
N ASN A 29 -3.67 3.33 14.42
CA ASN A 29 -2.88 3.62 15.62
C ASN A 29 -1.72 4.58 15.33
N HIS A 30 -1.17 4.54 14.11
CA HIS A 30 0.03 5.30 13.71
C HIS A 30 -0.24 6.55 12.86
N TYR A 31 -1.49 6.84 12.46
CA TYR A 31 -1.82 7.95 11.54
C TYR A 31 -1.43 9.32 12.08
N ARG A 32 -1.28 9.44 13.41
CA ARG A 32 -0.83 10.68 14.06
C ARG A 32 0.58 11.08 13.63
N GLU A 33 1.41 10.11 13.25
CA GLU A 33 2.75 10.33 12.71
C GLU A 33 2.71 10.86 11.28
N LEU A 34 1.71 10.47 10.49
CA LEU A 34 1.51 10.97 9.13
C LEU A 34 0.83 12.35 9.11
N ALA A 35 -0.07 12.58 10.05
CA ALA A 35 -0.87 13.78 10.14
C ALA A 35 -0.18 14.93 10.89
N TYR A 36 1.17 14.91 11.02
CA TYR A 36 2.02 15.85 11.78
C TYR A 36 1.28 17.16 12.14
N ARG A 37 0.82 17.26 13.40
CA ARG A 37 0.14 18.45 13.96
C ARG A 37 -1.07 18.96 13.17
N SER A 38 -1.90 18.05 12.68
CA SER A 38 -3.18 18.38 12.03
C SER A 38 -4.35 17.87 12.87
N ASP A 39 -5.44 18.63 12.96
CA ASP A 39 -6.73 18.18 13.52
C ASP A 39 -7.46 17.16 12.62
N LEU A 40 -6.70 16.43 11.81
CA LEU A 40 -7.21 15.45 10.86
C LEU A 40 -7.51 14.14 11.57
N ARG A 41 -8.65 13.57 11.24
CA ARG A 41 -9.08 12.27 11.80
C ARG A 41 -8.59 11.17 10.87
N PHE A 42 -8.53 9.94 11.39
CA PHE A 42 -8.19 8.77 10.58
C PHE A 42 -9.09 8.65 9.34
N GLU A 43 -10.37 9.02 9.45
CA GLU A 43 -11.35 9.04 8.36
C GLU A 43 -10.94 9.98 7.21
N ASP A 44 -10.29 11.10 7.50
CA ASP A 44 -9.84 12.06 6.49
C ASP A 44 -8.63 11.52 5.68
N LEU A 45 -7.82 10.68 6.33
CA LEU A 45 -6.62 10.05 5.77
C LEU A 45 -6.93 8.73 5.07
N LEU A 46 -8.04 8.10 5.44
CA LEU A 46 -8.52 6.82 4.94
C LEU A 46 -8.55 6.72 3.40
N PRO A 47 -9.07 7.71 2.64
CA PRO A 47 -9.03 7.63 1.18
C PRO A 47 -7.61 7.71 0.62
N ALA A 48 -6.69 8.42 1.27
CA ALA A 48 -5.30 8.50 0.82
C ALA A 48 -4.54 7.19 1.10
N LEU A 49 -4.74 6.61 2.29
CA LEU A 49 -4.19 5.30 2.65
C LEU A 49 -4.69 4.20 1.72
N LYS A 50 -6.01 4.13 1.50
CA LYS A 50 -6.62 3.18 0.55
C LYS A 50 -6.07 3.34 -0.86
N LEU A 51 -5.93 4.58 -1.31
CA LEU A 51 -5.39 4.87 -2.63
C LEU A 51 -3.94 4.38 -2.78
N GLY A 52 -3.07 4.63 -1.81
CA GLY A 52 -1.68 4.15 -1.81
C GLY A 52 -1.57 2.63 -1.80
N MET A 53 -2.41 1.96 -0.99
CA MET A 53 -2.44 0.49 -0.94
C MET A 53 -2.98 -0.13 -2.23
N ASP A 54 -4.05 0.43 -2.79
CA ASP A 54 -4.60 0.00 -4.07
C ASP A 54 -3.58 0.23 -5.21
N ALA A 55 -2.88 1.37 -5.21
CA ALA A 55 -1.78 1.61 -6.14
C ALA A 55 -0.76 0.47 -6.09
N TYR A 56 -0.29 0.09 -4.89
CA TYR A 56 0.67 -1.01 -4.71
C TYR A 56 0.17 -2.34 -5.29
N ILE A 57 -1.08 -2.70 -4.97
CA ILE A 57 -1.70 -3.94 -5.45
C ILE A 57 -1.78 -3.97 -6.97
N ARG A 58 -2.10 -2.82 -7.59
CA ARG A 58 -2.22 -2.68 -9.04
C ARG A 58 -0.88 -2.66 -9.75
N THR A 59 0.16 -2.05 -9.18
CA THR A 59 1.43 -1.87 -9.87
C THR A 59 2.49 -2.93 -9.62
N ARG A 60 2.30 -3.84 -8.66
CA ARG A 60 3.15 -5.04 -8.45
C ARG A 60 4.67 -4.80 -8.60
N GLY A 61 5.17 -3.61 -8.25
CA GLY A 61 6.59 -3.25 -8.38
C GLY A 61 6.94 -2.00 -9.19
N GLU A 62 5.98 -1.24 -9.72
CA GLU A 62 6.30 0.09 -10.28
C GLU A 62 6.47 1.18 -9.22
N HIS A 63 7.29 2.19 -9.53
CA HIS A 63 7.57 3.34 -8.68
C HIS A 63 6.33 4.21 -8.44
N PHE A 64 6.12 4.61 -7.18
CA PHE A 64 5.03 5.50 -6.79
C PHE A 64 5.04 6.84 -7.55
N GLU A 65 6.21 7.38 -7.86
CA GLU A 65 6.37 8.65 -8.59
C GLU A 65 5.74 8.61 -9.98
N ALA A 66 5.89 7.49 -10.71
CA ALA A 66 5.28 7.31 -12.03
C ALA A 66 3.75 7.26 -11.98
N LEU A 67 3.19 6.94 -10.81
CA LEU A 67 1.75 6.86 -10.59
C LEU A 67 1.18 8.11 -9.94
N ALA A 68 2.02 9.00 -9.41
CA ALA A 68 1.58 10.14 -8.61
C ALA A 68 0.54 10.99 -9.33
N ASP A 69 0.72 11.29 -10.62
CA ASP A 69 -0.24 12.05 -11.42
C ASP A 69 -1.59 11.33 -11.55
N ARG A 70 -1.57 10.04 -11.91
CA ARG A 70 -2.80 9.23 -12.02
C ARG A 70 -3.50 9.07 -10.67
N LEU A 71 -2.73 8.92 -9.59
CA LEU A 71 -3.25 8.82 -8.24
C LEU A 71 -3.86 10.15 -7.80
N ALA A 72 -3.31 11.30 -8.21
CA ALA A 72 -3.91 12.60 -7.94
C ALA A 72 -5.32 12.71 -8.52
N GLU A 73 -5.48 12.33 -9.79
CA GLU A 73 -6.78 12.31 -10.47
C GLU A 73 -7.76 11.34 -9.80
N THR A 74 -7.27 10.16 -9.42
CA THR A 74 -8.07 9.14 -8.73
C THR A 74 -8.48 9.65 -7.36
N TYR A 75 -7.57 10.26 -6.61
CA TYR A 75 -7.81 10.85 -5.29
C TYR A 75 -8.90 11.91 -5.35
N ALA A 76 -8.86 12.79 -6.35
CA ALA A 76 -9.89 13.80 -6.54
C ALA A 76 -11.31 13.20 -6.68
N ARG A 77 -11.42 12.00 -7.25
CA ARG A 77 -12.69 11.26 -7.40
C ARG A 77 -13.08 10.49 -6.13
N VAL A 78 -12.13 9.90 -5.41
CA VAL A 78 -12.40 9.03 -4.25
C VAL A 78 -12.37 9.74 -2.89
N ARG A 79 -11.78 10.94 -2.79
CA ARG A 79 -11.66 11.68 -1.52
C ARG A 79 -13.00 12.00 -0.88
N GLY A 80 -14.07 12.11 -1.68
CA GLY A 80 -15.41 12.45 -1.19
C GLY A 80 -15.39 13.71 -0.32
N ASN A 81 -15.77 13.54 0.96
CA ASN A 81 -15.82 14.63 1.94
C ASN A 81 -14.50 14.86 2.72
N SER A 82 -13.41 14.19 2.36
CA SER A 82 -12.11 14.40 3.01
C SER A 82 -11.65 15.83 2.84
N ARG A 83 -11.31 16.47 3.96
CA ARG A 83 -10.72 17.83 3.99
C ARG A 83 -9.25 17.86 3.59
N LEU A 84 -8.69 16.71 3.25
CA LEU A 84 -7.30 16.53 2.87
C LEU A 84 -7.12 16.78 1.37
N ASP A 85 -6.28 17.76 1.02
CA ASP A 85 -5.90 18.03 -0.37
C ASP A 85 -4.79 17.09 -0.84
N TRP A 86 -4.66 16.93 -2.16
CA TRP A 86 -3.69 16.00 -2.76
C TRP A 86 -2.26 16.23 -2.27
N GLN A 87 -1.81 17.48 -2.12
CA GLN A 87 -0.46 17.78 -1.59
C GLN A 87 -0.21 17.18 -0.20
N ARG A 88 -1.24 17.08 0.65
CA ARG A 88 -1.14 16.48 1.99
C ARG A 88 -1.45 14.98 1.96
N ALA A 89 -2.26 14.53 1.00
CA ALA A 89 -2.58 13.12 0.79
C ALA A 89 -1.42 12.33 0.14
N LEU A 90 -0.62 12.97 -0.70
CA LEU A 90 0.53 12.37 -1.39
C LEU A 90 1.50 11.67 -0.42
N PRO A 91 2.05 12.34 0.62
CA PRO A 91 2.96 11.67 1.56
C PRO A 91 2.27 10.58 2.39
N VAL A 92 0.95 10.69 2.62
CA VAL A 92 0.16 9.67 3.33
C VAL A 92 -0.01 8.41 2.47
N ALA A 93 -0.33 8.59 1.19
CA ALA A 93 -0.46 7.51 0.21
C ALA A 93 0.90 6.85 -0.06
N GLU A 94 1.96 7.64 -0.18
CA GLU A 94 3.33 7.15 -0.35
C GLU A 94 3.76 6.30 0.86
N ALA A 95 3.50 6.77 2.09
CA ALA A 95 3.84 6.02 3.30
C ALA A 95 3.16 4.65 3.36
N ALA A 96 1.87 4.57 2.99
CA ALA A 96 1.15 3.31 2.89
C ALA A 96 1.74 2.40 1.81
N TRP A 97 2.06 2.96 0.64
CA TRP A 97 2.66 2.24 -0.47
C TRP A 97 4.05 1.67 -0.11
N ARG A 98 4.95 2.50 0.42
CA ARG A 98 6.32 2.12 0.83
C ARG A 98 6.32 1.06 1.92
N ARG A 99 5.32 1.07 2.80
CA ARG A 99 5.19 0.06 3.84
C ARG A 99 4.82 -1.30 3.25
N LEU A 100 3.87 -1.35 2.33
CA LEU A 100 3.54 -2.58 1.60
C LEU A 100 4.73 -3.06 0.76
N GLU A 101 5.44 -2.13 0.11
CA GLU A 101 6.67 -2.42 -0.59
C GLU A 101 7.70 -3.06 0.35
N SER A 102 7.96 -2.47 1.52
CA SER A 102 8.90 -3.03 2.49
C SER A 102 8.47 -4.38 3.08
N LEU A 103 7.17 -4.64 3.19
CA LEU A 103 6.65 -5.91 3.69
C LEU A 103 6.78 -7.03 2.66
N ASN A 104 6.61 -6.71 1.39
CA ASN A 104 6.68 -7.67 0.28
C ASN A 104 8.07 -7.75 -0.36
N ALA A 105 8.92 -6.74 -0.16
CA ALA A 105 10.31 -6.77 -0.58
C ALA A 105 11.01 -7.93 0.16
N PRO A 106 11.70 -8.82 -0.56
CA PRO A 106 12.47 -9.87 0.07
C PRO A 106 13.58 -9.24 0.92
N HIS A 107 13.53 -9.48 2.23
CA HIS A 107 14.42 -8.96 3.25
C HIS A 107 15.89 -9.46 3.16
N TRP A 108 16.33 -10.00 2.03
CA TRP A 108 17.69 -10.56 1.87
C TRP A 108 18.60 -9.79 0.90
N VAL A 109 18.25 -8.58 0.46
CA VAL A 109 19.24 -7.69 -0.19
C VAL A 109 20.17 -7.08 0.87
N THR A 110 20.88 -7.94 1.58
CA THR A 110 22.18 -7.61 2.15
C THR A 110 23.12 -7.48 0.97
N ARG A 111 23.43 -6.23 0.66
CA ARG A 111 24.52 -5.72 -0.15
C ARG A 111 25.76 -6.64 -0.14
N HIS A 112 26.31 -6.87 -1.33
CA HIS A 112 27.64 -7.40 -1.61
C HIS A 112 28.73 -6.87 -0.68
#